data_AF-A0A382J175-F1
#
_entry.id   AF-A0A382J175-F1
#
_cell.length_a   1.000
_cell.length_b   1.000
_cell.length_c   1.000
_cell.angle_alpha   90.00
_cell.angle_beta   90.00
_cell.angle_gamma   90.00
#
_symmetry.space_group_name_H-M   'P 1'
#
loop_
_entity.id
_entity.type
_entity.pdbx_description
1 polymer ?
#
loop_
_entity_poly.entity_id
_entity_poly.type
_entity_poly.pdbx_seq_one_letter_code
_entity_poly.pdbx_strand_id
1 'polypeptide(L)'
;RAQDSAMTDGMGIIADRSKEHLATTDMAIIRMRRRLIKAARELEEGIEPSAPSHPDSFSVRSGGCVLPRDVYFTDDAEVWSDIHYKLP
;
A
#
# COMPACT_ATOMS: atom_id res chain seq x y z
N ARG A 1 10.54 11.66 9.41
CA ARG A 1 11.46 11.01 8.44
C ARG A 1 12.70 10.41 9.12
N ALA A 2 13.46 11.16 9.94
CA ALA A 2 14.62 10.57 10.63
C ALA A 2 14.27 9.35 11.51
N GLN A 3 13.09 9.36 12.15
CA GLN A 3 12.59 8.24 12.94
C GLN A 3 12.35 6.99 12.09
N ASP A 4 11.64 7.11 10.96
CA ASP A 4 11.34 5.98 10.07
C ASP A 4 12.61 5.41 9.41
N SER A 5 13.51 6.31 8.99
CA SER A 5 14.80 5.93 8.41
C SER A 5 15.65 5.16 9.42
N ALA A 6 15.78 5.66 10.65
CA ALA A 6 16.55 4.96 11.69
C ALA A 6 15.99 3.56 12.00
N MET A 7 14.65 3.41 12.02
CA MET A 7 14.01 2.11 12.22
C MET A 7 14.28 1.15 11.06
N THR A 8 14.32 1.65 9.82
CA THR A 8 14.54 0.80 8.63
C THR A 8 16.01 0.45 8.48
N ASP A 9 16.90 1.42 8.63
CA ASP A 9 18.36 1.25 8.51
C ASP A 9 18.88 0.29 9.59
N GLY A 10 18.29 0.33 10.80
CA GLY A 10 18.61 -0.58 11.89
C GLY A 10 18.29 -2.06 11.61
N MET A 11 17.45 -2.37 10.62
CA MET A 11 17.12 -3.76 10.26
C MET A 11 18.22 -4.44 9.42
N GLY A 12 19.21 -3.69 8.96
CA GLY A 12 20.28 -4.17 8.08
C GLY A 12 19.86 -4.25 6.61
N ILE A 13 20.84 -4.54 5.74
CA ILE A 13 20.65 -4.58 4.27
C ILE A 13 19.62 -5.63 3.87
N ILE A 14 19.66 -6.80 4.51
CA ILE A 14 18.65 -7.87 4.38
C ILE A 14 18.23 -8.27 5.78
N ALA A 15 16.98 -7.97 6.12
CA ALA A 15 16.41 -8.34 7.42
C ALA A 15 16.11 -9.86 7.47
N ASP A 16 16.62 -10.56 8.47
CA ASP A 16 16.17 -11.92 8.79
C ASP A 16 14.80 -11.87 9.46
N ARG A 17 13.80 -12.47 8.80
CA ARG A 17 12.40 -12.49 9.25
C ARG A 17 11.91 -13.88 9.62
N SER A 18 12.81 -14.86 9.78
CA SER A 18 12.49 -16.25 10.09
C SER A 18 11.71 -16.44 11.41
N LYS A 19 11.85 -15.50 12.34
CA LYS A 19 11.19 -15.49 13.67
C LYS A 19 10.26 -14.30 13.87
N GLU A 20 9.92 -13.58 12.82
CA GLU A 20 9.06 -12.40 12.92
C GLU A 20 7.62 -12.81 13.30
N HIS A 21 7.08 -12.20 14.35
CA HIS A 21 5.71 -12.44 14.81
C HIS A 21 4.82 -11.27 14.42
N LEU A 22 3.96 -11.48 13.42
CA LEU A 22 3.04 -10.45 12.89
C LEU A 22 1.65 -10.60 13.52
N ALA A 23 1.08 -9.48 13.95
CA ALA A 23 -0.25 -9.41 14.53
C ALA A 23 -1.30 -9.05 13.45
N THR A 24 -2.57 -8.96 13.86
CA THR A 24 -3.68 -8.60 12.98
C THR A 24 -3.51 -7.21 12.35
N THR A 25 -2.87 -6.26 13.04
CA THR A 25 -2.57 -4.93 12.50
C THR A 25 -1.63 -4.98 11.28
N ASP A 26 -0.83 -6.05 11.14
CA ASP A 26 0.15 -6.22 10.06
C ASP A 26 -0.44 -6.85 8.79
N MET A 27 -1.76 -6.95 8.68
CA MET A 27 -2.44 -7.60 7.55
C MET A 27 -2.00 -7.08 6.18
N ALA A 28 -1.71 -5.78 6.06
CA ALA A 28 -1.20 -5.19 4.81
C ALA A 28 0.18 -5.76 4.44
N ILE A 29 1.10 -5.84 5.42
CA ILE A 29 2.44 -6.41 5.24
C ILE A 29 2.34 -7.88 4.83
N ILE A 30 1.51 -8.66 5.54
CA ILE A 30 1.29 -10.08 5.26
C ILE A 30 0.81 -10.29 3.82
N ARG A 31 -0.20 -9.53 3.38
CA ARG A 31 -0.77 -9.66 2.03
C ARG A 31 0.24 -9.25 0.96
N MET A 32 0.93 -8.13 1.17
CA MET A 32 1.92 -7.64 0.20
C MET A 32 3.04 -8.65 0.01
N ARG A 33 3.60 -9.21 1.09
CA ARG A 33 4.67 -10.21 0.99
C ARG A 33 4.21 -11.48 0.29
N ARG A 34 3.02 -11.99 0.62
CA ARG A 34 2.44 -13.15 -0.09
C ARG A 34 2.31 -12.90 -1.59
N ARG A 35 1.87 -11.70 -1.98
CA ARG A 35 1.75 -11.30 -3.39
C ARG A 35 3.10 -11.26 -4.09
N LEU A 36 4.11 -10.64 -3.47
CA LEU A 36 5.46 -10.56 -4.04
C LEU A 36 6.13 -11.93 -4.17
N ILE A 37 6.05 -12.78 -3.14
CA ILE A 37 6.62 -14.14 -3.17
C ILE A 37 5.96 -14.98 -4.26
N LYS A 38 4.62 -14.88 -4.39
CA LYS A 38 3.88 -15.57 -5.44
C LYS A 38 4.35 -15.10 -6.83
N ALA A 39 4.40 -13.79 -7.04
CA ALA A 39 4.83 -13.19 -8.31
C ALA A 39 6.27 -13.60 -8.69
N ALA A 40 7.18 -13.68 -7.72
CA ALA A 40 8.55 -14.14 -7.96
C ALA A 40 8.61 -15.61 -8.42
N ARG A 41 7.82 -16.49 -7.79
CA ARG A 41 7.72 -17.91 -8.19
C ARG A 41 7.08 -18.08 -9.56
N GLU A 42 6.01 -17.34 -9.84
CA GLU A 42 5.36 -17.34 -11.15
C GLU A 42 6.33 -16.86 -12.24
N LEU A 43 7.14 -15.84 -11.94
CA LEU A 43 8.15 -15.34 -12.86
C LEU A 43 9.26 -16.37 -13.12
N GLU A 44 9.70 -17.15 -12.12
CA GLU A 44 10.63 -18.27 -12.31
C GLU A 44 10.08 -19.35 -13.26
N GLU A 45 8.75 -19.51 -13.31
CA GLU A 45 8.04 -20.40 -14.22
C GLU A 45 7.74 -19.76 -15.60
N GLY A 46 8.19 -18.51 -15.82
CA GLY A 46 7.99 -17.75 -17.07
C GLY A 46 6.65 -17.01 -17.15
N ILE A 47 5.90 -16.90 -16.05
CA ILE A 47 4.63 -16.18 -15.98
C ILE A 47 4.91 -14.76 -15.46
N GLU A 48 4.86 -13.77 -16.36
CA GLU A 48 5.07 -12.36 -16.01
C GLU A 48 3.98 -11.82 -15.07
N PRO A 49 4.34 -11.18 -13.94
CA PRO A 49 3.38 -10.52 -13.08
C PRO A 49 2.63 -9.40 -13.81
N SER A 50 1.34 -9.25 -13.57
CA SER A 50 0.55 -8.15 -14.19
C SER A 50 0.88 -6.76 -13.63
N ALA A 51 1.35 -6.69 -12.39
CA ALA A 51 1.54 -5.41 -11.69
C ALA A 51 2.45 -4.40 -12.42
N PRO A 52 3.64 -4.76 -12.93
CA PRO A 52 4.52 -3.83 -13.63
C PRO A 52 3.92 -3.17 -14.88
N SER A 53 2.97 -3.84 -15.56
CA SER A 53 2.30 -3.32 -16.76
C SER A 53 1.02 -2.52 -16.49
N HIS A 54 0.59 -2.43 -15.22
CA HIS A 54 -0.64 -1.75 -14.82
C HIS A 54 -0.35 -0.69 -13.74
N PRO A 55 0.32 0.42 -14.10
CA PRO A 55 0.70 1.48 -13.16
C PRO A 55 -0.53 2.16 -12.50
N ASP A 56 -1.67 2.16 -13.17
CA ASP A 56 -2.97 2.61 -12.67
C ASP A 56 -3.42 1.83 -11.41
N SER A 57 -2.97 0.59 -11.25
CA SER A 57 -3.25 -0.19 -10.02
C SER A 57 -2.56 0.39 -8.77
N PHE A 58 -1.61 1.31 -8.93
CA PHE A 58 -0.85 1.94 -7.85
C PHE A 58 -1.12 3.45 -7.74
N SER A 59 -2.02 4.00 -8.55
CA SER A 59 -2.38 5.43 -8.52
C SER A 59 -3.30 5.75 -7.35
N VAL A 60 -2.86 5.45 -6.12
CA VAL A 60 -3.56 5.76 -4.88
C VAL A 60 -3.00 7.06 -4.33
N ARG A 61 -3.88 8.03 -4.07
CA ARG A 61 -3.54 9.30 -3.43
C ARG A 61 -4.05 9.31 -1.99
N SER A 62 -3.25 9.83 -1.07
CA SER A 62 -3.77 10.18 0.26
C SER A 62 -4.75 11.34 0.12
N GLY A 63 -5.92 11.22 0.76
CA GLY A 63 -6.95 12.25 0.78
C GLY A 63 -7.52 12.38 2.19
N GLY A 64 -8.05 13.56 2.50
CA GLY A 64 -8.68 13.83 3.78
C GLY A 64 -9.43 15.15 3.75
N CYS A 65 -10.57 15.20 4.43
CA CYS A 65 -11.41 16.38 4.56
C CYS A 65 -11.91 16.52 6.00
N VAL A 66 -12.32 17.73 6.38
CA VAL A 66 -13.02 18.01 7.63
C VAL A 66 -14.43 18.43 7.27
N LEU A 67 -15.40 17.63 7.69
CA LEU A 67 -16.82 17.88 7.42
C LEU A 67 -17.55 18.22 8.73
N PRO A 68 -18.62 19.04 8.68
CA PRO A 68 -19.58 19.12 9.77
C PRO A 68 -20.10 17.73 10.13
N ARG A 69 -20.47 17.55 11.40
CA ARG A 69 -20.83 16.23 11.97
C ARG A 69 -21.96 15.52 11.22
N ASP A 70 -22.84 16.28 10.61
CA ASP A 70 -24.07 15.86 9.93
C ASP A 70 -23.96 15.85 8.40
N VAL A 71 -22.75 16.02 7.84
CA VAL A 71 -22.49 15.93 6.41
C VAL A 71 -21.75 14.65 6.09
N TYR A 72 -22.34 13.81 5.23
CA TYR A 72 -21.65 12.63 4.70
C TYR A 72 -20.72 13.00 3.55
N PHE A 73 -19.65 12.23 3.36
CA PHE A 73 -18.67 12.45 2.28
C PHE A 73 -19.28 12.38 0.87
N THR A 74 -20.43 11.72 0.72
CA THR A 74 -21.20 11.66 -0.54
C THR A 74 -21.98 12.94 -0.84
N ASP A 75 -22.24 13.75 0.18
CA ASP A 75 -23.16 14.89 0.11
C ASP A 75 -22.40 16.21 -0.10
N ASP A 76 -21.09 16.20 0.11
CA ASP A 76 -20.19 17.31 -0.20
C ASP A 76 -19.57 17.13 -1.59
N ALA A 77 -19.91 18.03 -2.51
CA ALA A 77 -19.50 17.93 -3.91
C ALA A 77 -17.98 18.10 -4.10
N GLU A 78 -17.31 18.90 -3.26
CA GLU A 78 -15.86 19.08 -3.34
C GLU A 78 -15.13 17.83 -2.87
N VAL A 79 -15.53 17.27 -1.72
CA VAL A 79 -14.99 16.02 -1.19
C VAL A 79 -15.24 14.86 -2.13
N TRP A 80 -16.45 14.75 -2.69
CA TRP A 80 -16.78 13.71 -3.66
C TRP A 80 -15.90 13.81 -4.92
N SER A 81 -15.66 15.03 -5.41
CA SER A 81 -14.78 15.25 -6.56
C SER A 81 -13.32 14.91 -6.26
N ASP A 82 -12.84 15.18 -5.04
CA ASP A 82 -11.46 14.91 -4.60
C ASP A 82 -11.20 13.41 -4.36
N ILE A 83 -12.19 12.67 -3.85
CA ILE A 83 -12.12 11.20 -3.70
C ILE A 83 -12.07 10.50 -5.06
N HIS A 84 -12.85 10.99 -6.02
CA HIS A 84 -12.93 10.43 -7.37
C HIS A 84 -11.96 11.05 -8.36
N TYR A 85 -11.07 11.94 -7.90
CA TYR A 85 -10.05 12.54 -8.73
C TYR A 85 -9.12 11.47 -9.31
N LYS A 86 -9.03 11.41 -10.64
CA LYS A 86 -8.03 10.59 -11.31
C LYS A 86 -6.75 11.39 -11.47
N LEU A 87 -5.66 10.85 -10.94
CA LEU A 87 -4.33 11.35 -11.24
C LEU A 87 -4.13 11.33 -12.78
N PRO A 88 -3.55 12.40 -13.36
CA PRO A 88 -3.28 12.48 -14.80
C PRO A 88 -2.29 11.41 -15.26
#